data_AF-Q2HWV1-F1
#
_entry.id   AF-Q2HWV1-F1
#
_cell.length_a   1.000
_cell.length_b   1.000
_cell.length_c   1.000
_cell.angle_alpha   90.00
_cell.angle_beta   90.00
_cell.angle_gamma   90.00
#
_symmetry.space_group_name_H-M   'P 1'
#
loop_
_entity.id
_entity.type
_entity.pdbx_description
1 polymer ?
#
loop_
_entity_poly.entity_id
_entity_poly.type
_entity_poly.pdbx_seq_one_letter_code
_entity_poly.pdbx_strand_id
1 'polypeptide(L)'
;MLDRLTLYLLINFLCANVLAYTSVFNPCVSQNELSEYEANQVMEKWPDPPIDRAYKCFLTCVLLDLGLIDERGNVQIDKYMKSGVVDWQWVAIELVTCRIEFSDERDLCELSYGIFNCFKDVKLAAEKNVSISNGK
;
A
#
# COMPACT_ATOMS: atom_id res chain seq x y z
N MET A 1 33.25 -11.40 34.40
CA MET A 1 32.35 -10.30 34.80
C MET A 1 32.56 -9.17 33.80
N LEU A 2 31.52 -8.79 33.05
CA LEU A 2 31.63 -7.70 32.09
C LEU A 2 31.75 -6.38 32.88
N ASP A 3 32.81 -5.62 32.64
CA ASP A 3 33.04 -4.36 33.36
C ASP A 3 31.95 -3.33 33.05
N ARG A 4 31.65 -2.47 34.03
CA ARG A 4 30.57 -1.49 33.98
C ARG A 4 30.74 -0.56 32.77
N LEU A 5 31.98 -0.21 32.44
CA LEU A 5 32.32 0.63 31.30
C LEU A 5 31.97 -0.05 29.96
N THR A 6 32.28 -1.34 29.85
CA THR A 6 32.00 -2.15 28.65
C THR A 6 30.49 -2.30 28.43
N LEU A 7 29.71 -2.46 29.50
CA LEU A 7 28.25 -2.50 29.42
C LEU A 7 27.68 -1.16 28.93
N TYR A 8 28.18 -0.03 29.44
CA TYR A 8 27.76 1.29 28.99
C TYR A 8 28.08 1.55 27.51
N LEU A 9 29.25 1.14 27.03
CA LEU A 9 29.63 1.31 25.63
C LEU A 9 28.77 0.45 24.70
N LEU A 10 28.46 -0.79 25.08
CA LEU A 10 27.58 -1.66 24.30
C LEU A 10 26.14 -1.14 24.26
N ILE A 11 25.60 -0.65 25.39
CA ILE A 11 24.26 -0.04 25.44
C ILE A 11 24.20 1.22 24.57
N ASN A 12 25.21 2.09 24.63
CA ASN A 12 25.24 3.29 23.79
C ASN A 12 25.36 2.95 22.29
N PHE A 13 26.18 1.95 21.93
CA PHE A 13 26.28 1.49 20.54
C PHE A 13 24.96 0.89 20.05
N LEU A 14 24.29 0.05 20.86
CA LEU A 14 22.99 -0.54 20.51
C LEU A 14 21.89 0.54 20.41
N CYS A 15 21.80 1.46 21.37
CA CYS A 15 20.81 2.54 21.35
C CYS A 15 21.04 3.57 20.23
N ALA A 16 22.29 3.88 19.89
CA ALA A 16 22.61 4.77 18.78
C ALA A 16 22.18 4.19 17.42
N ASN A 17 22.28 2.87 17.24
CA ASN A 17 21.80 2.20 16.03
C ASN A 17 20.25 2.13 15.96
N VAL A 18 19.56 2.06 17.11
CA VAL A 18 18.08 2.07 17.15
C VAL A 18 17.51 3.45 16.80
N LEU A 19 18.20 4.54 17.14
CA LEU A 19 17.72 5.91 16.85
C LEU A 19 17.90 6.35 15.38
N ALA A 20 18.73 5.66 14.60
CA ALA A 20 18.99 6.03 13.20
C ALA A 20 17.94 5.52 12.19
N TYR A 21 16.96 4.70 12.63
CA TYR A 21 16.07 3.96 11.72
C TYR A 21 14.59 4.37 11.76
N THR A 22 14.25 5.56 12.28
CA THR A 22 12.84 5.98 12.42
C THR A 22 12.55 7.38 11.88
N SER A 23 13.26 7.84 10.86
CA SER A 23 12.63 8.87 10.00
C SER A 23 11.42 8.20 9.34
N VAL A 24 10.23 8.49 9.84
CA VAL A 24 8.97 8.10 9.18
C VAL A 24 9.05 8.66 7.77
N PHE A 25 9.33 7.79 6.79
CA PHE A 25 9.33 8.18 5.39
C PHE A 25 7.88 8.45 5.03
N ASN A 26 7.51 9.74 5.01
CA ASN A 26 6.20 10.17 4.55
C ASN A 26 6.32 10.51 3.04
N PRO A 27 5.74 9.69 2.14
CA PRO A 27 5.83 9.92 0.70
C PRO A 27 5.11 11.19 0.23
N CYS A 28 4.35 11.85 1.12
CA CYS A 28 3.40 12.92 0.80
C CYS A 28 3.87 14.30 1.25
N VAL A 29 5.04 14.41 1.90
CA VAL A 29 5.56 15.68 2.47
C VAL A 29 5.64 16.82 1.45
N SER A 30 5.85 16.50 0.18
CA SER A 30 5.97 17.49 -0.90
C SER A 30 4.74 17.55 -1.82
N GLN A 31 3.66 16.85 -1.50
CA GLN A 31 2.47 16.77 -2.34
C GLN A 31 1.33 17.62 -1.77
N ASN A 32 0.57 18.25 -2.67
CA ASN A 32 -0.68 18.90 -2.28
C ASN A 32 -1.74 17.83 -2.06
N GLU A 33 -2.46 17.92 -0.95
CA GLU A 33 -3.64 17.08 -0.71
C GLU A 33 -4.63 17.26 -1.86
N LEU A 34 -5.07 16.14 -2.44
CA LEU A 34 -6.13 16.13 -3.43
C LEU A 34 -7.49 16.27 -2.73
N SER A 35 -8.46 16.88 -3.41
CA SER A 35 -9.85 16.71 -2.98
C SER A 35 -10.26 15.24 -3.11
N GLU A 36 -11.22 14.80 -2.30
CA GLU A 36 -11.76 13.43 -2.37
C GLU A 36 -12.23 13.06 -3.79
N TYR A 37 -12.80 14.02 -4.53
CA TYR A 37 -13.19 13.83 -5.92
C TYR A 37 -12.00 13.55 -6.85
N GLU A 38 -10.93 14.34 -6.73
CA GLU A 38 -9.71 14.15 -7.54
C GLU A 38 -9.02 12.83 -7.19
N ALA A 39 -8.96 12.47 -5.91
CA ALA A 39 -8.42 11.22 -5.44
C ALA A 39 -9.22 10.01 -6.00
N ASN A 40 -10.55 10.09 -6.00
CA ASN A 40 -11.40 9.06 -6.60
C ASN A 40 -11.19 8.94 -8.12
N GLN A 41 -10.99 10.05 -8.83
CA GLN A 41 -10.66 10.03 -10.26
C GLN A 41 -9.34 9.30 -10.54
N VAL A 42 -8.35 9.42 -9.66
CA VAL A 42 -7.10 8.65 -9.75
C VAL A 42 -7.36 7.16 -9.55
N MET A 43 -8.22 6.79 -8.59
CA MET A 43 -8.58 5.38 -8.34
C MET A 43 -9.33 4.75 -9.51
N GLU A 44 -10.24 5.50 -10.15
CA GLU A 44 -10.96 5.05 -11.35
C GLU A 44 -10.02 4.83 -12.55
N LYS A 45 -8.95 5.62 -12.64
CA LYS A 45 -7.95 5.57 -13.72
C LYS A 45 -6.60 5.09 -13.20
N TRP A 46 -6.64 4.01 -12.42
CA TRP A 46 -5.42 3.41 -11.90
C TRP A 46 -4.46 3.04 -13.04
N PRO A 47 -3.19 3.46 -12.99
CA PRO A 47 -2.28 3.30 -14.12
C PRO A 47 -1.88 1.84 -14.35
N ASP A 48 -1.51 1.53 -15.59
CA ASP A 48 -0.90 0.27 -15.97
C ASP A 48 0.64 0.36 -15.91
N PRO A 49 1.34 -0.73 -15.57
CA PRO A 49 2.79 -0.77 -15.65
C PRO A 49 3.29 -0.64 -17.11
N PRO A 50 4.51 -0.11 -17.34
CA PRO A 50 5.47 0.34 -16.32
C PRO A 50 5.24 1.79 -15.88
N ILE A 51 5.38 2.04 -14.58
CA ILE A 51 5.43 3.40 -14.00
C ILE A 51 6.64 3.54 -13.08
N ASP A 52 7.16 4.76 -12.97
CA ASP A 52 8.31 5.03 -12.12
C ASP A 52 7.93 5.04 -10.63
N ARG A 53 8.96 4.94 -9.77
CA ARG A 53 8.79 4.93 -8.31
C ARG A 53 8.17 6.23 -7.78
N ALA A 54 8.47 7.38 -8.39
CA ALA A 54 7.94 8.67 -7.94
C ALA A 54 6.42 8.71 -8.09
N TYR A 55 5.90 8.19 -9.20
CA TYR A 55 4.48 8.10 -9.45
C TYR A 55 3.80 7.06 -8.54
N LYS A 56 4.46 5.94 -8.25
CA LYS A 56 3.98 5.00 -7.21
C LYS A 56 3.85 5.66 -5.84
N CYS A 57 4.79 6.52 -5.47
CA CYS A 57 4.70 7.29 -4.22
C CYS A 57 3.56 8.31 -4.25
N PHE A 58 3.29 8.96 -5.40
CA PHE A 58 2.09 9.78 -5.57
C PHE A 58 0.81 8.97 -5.35
N LEU A 59 0.67 7.80 -5.97
CA LEU A 59 -0.50 6.95 -5.76
C LEU A 59 -0.64 6.52 -4.30
N THR A 60 0.47 6.25 -3.63
CA THR A 60 0.48 5.93 -2.19
C THR A 60 -0.10 7.06 -1.35
N CYS A 61 0.18 8.32 -1.70
CA CYS A 61 -0.43 9.47 -1.04
C CYS A 61 -1.92 9.56 -1.26
N VAL A 62 -2.38 9.32 -2.49
CA VAL A 62 -3.82 9.24 -2.78
C VAL A 62 -4.50 8.17 -1.93
N LEU A 63 -3.87 7.00 -1.78
CA LEU A 63 -4.39 5.92 -0.94
C LEU A 63 -4.42 6.28 0.56
N LEU A 64 -3.44 7.04 1.04
CA LEU A 64 -3.41 7.55 2.42
C LEU A 64 -4.50 8.61 2.66
N ASP A 65 -4.67 9.55 1.73
CA ASP A 65 -5.67 10.63 1.82
C ASP A 65 -7.10 10.07 1.82
N LEU A 66 -7.35 9.04 1.00
CA LEU A 66 -8.62 8.29 1.01
C LEU A 66 -8.76 7.34 2.22
N GLY A 67 -7.70 7.18 3.01
CA GLY A 67 -7.62 6.27 4.14
C GLY A 67 -7.78 4.79 3.77
N LEU A 68 -7.45 4.43 2.52
CA LEU A 68 -7.48 3.06 2.00
C LEU A 68 -6.30 2.23 2.48
N ILE A 69 -5.21 2.89 2.87
CA ILE A 69 -4.09 2.29 3.60
C ILE A 69 -3.78 3.12 4.86
N ASP A 70 -3.10 2.50 5.83
CA ASP A 70 -2.48 3.23 6.94
C ASP A 70 -1.03 3.65 6.62
N GLU A 71 -0.39 4.39 7.54
CA GLU A 71 1.01 4.84 7.42
C GLU A 71 2.04 3.70 7.27
N ARG A 72 1.64 2.45 7.54
CA ARG A 72 2.46 1.25 7.39
C ARG A 72 2.15 0.48 6.11
N GLY A 73 1.23 0.97 5.28
CA GLY A 73 0.78 0.30 4.06
C GLY A 73 -0.23 -0.82 4.29
N ASN A 74 -0.81 -0.95 5.49
CA ASN A 74 -1.88 -1.93 5.72
C ASN A 74 -3.16 -1.45 5.04
N VAL A 75 -3.71 -2.29 4.17
CA VAL A 75 -4.98 -2.04 3.49
C VAL A 75 -6.14 -2.05 4.47
N GLN A 76 -6.96 -1.00 4.42
CA GLN A 76 -8.24 -0.89 5.09
C GLN A 76 -9.34 -1.45 4.18
N ILE A 77 -9.45 -2.79 4.17
CA ILE A 77 -10.31 -3.54 3.24
C ILE A 77 -11.77 -3.06 3.33
N ASP A 78 -12.29 -2.77 4.52
CA ASP A 78 -13.67 -2.32 4.68
C ASP A 78 -13.93 -0.97 3.97
N LYS A 79 -12.94 -0.06 3.96
CA LYS A 79 -13.01 1.22 3.26
C LYS A 79 -12.82 1.05 1.76
N TYR A 80 -11.87 0.20 1.36
CA TYR A 80 -11.65 -0.10 -0.06
C TYR A 80 -12.89 -0.68 -0.72
N MET A 81 -13.63 -1.54 -0.02
CA MET A 81 -14.86 -2.08 -0.55
C MET A 81 -16.03 -1.08 -0.52
N LYS A 82 -16.02 -0.09 0.38
CA LYS A 82 -17.01 1.00 0.41
C LYS A 82 -16.79 2.05 -0.68
N SER A 83 -15.59 2.17 -1.24
CA SER A 83 -15.30 3.12 -2.32
C SER A 83 -16.03 2.77 -3.63
N GLY A 84 -16.59 1.55 -3.73
CA GLY A 84 -17.28 1.08 -4.95
C GLY A 84 -16.32 0.72 -6.09
N VAL A 85 -15.00 0.82 -5.87
CA VAL A 85 -13.99 0.41 -6.85
C VAL A 85 -14.04 -1.10 -7.08
N VAL A 86 -14.44 -1.89 -6.07
CA VAL A 86 -14.48 -3.36 -6.12
C VAL A 86 -15.81 -3.92 -5.60
N ASP A 87 -16.41 -4.84 -6.35
CA ASP A 87 -17.65 -5.54 -5.95
C ASP A 87 -17.35 -6.64 -4.90
N TRP A 88 -18.12 -6.65 -3.81
CA TRP A 88 -18.02 -7.58 -2.68
C TRP A 88 -18.14 -9.06 -3.06
N GLN A 89 -18.80 -9.37 -4.18
CA GLN A 89 -19.14 -10.75 -4.52
C GLN A 89 -17.95 -11.60 -5.00
N TRP A 90 -16.80 -10.99 -5.32
CA TRP A 90 -15.70 -11.69 -6.02
C TRP A 90 -14.36 -11.73 -5.29
N VAL A 91 -14.15 -10.90 -4.26
CA VAL A 91 -12.79 -10.35 -4.07
C VAL A 91 -12.18 -10.62 -2.69
N ALA A 92 -12.94 -11.00 -1.66
CA ALA A 92 -12.40 -11.11 -0.30
C ALA A 92 -11.20 -12.08 -0.13
N ILE A 93 -11.21 -13.25 -0.79
CA ILE A 93 -10.12 -14.24 -0.69
C ILE A 93 -8.92 -13.82 -1.54
N GLU A 94 -9.14 -13.36 -2.76
CA GLU A 94 -8.06 -12.98 -3.68
C GLU A 94 -7.31 -11.71 -3.22
N LEU A 95 -7.98 -10.78 -2.53
CA LEU A 95 -7.29 -9.65 -1.88
C LEU A 95 -6.28 -10.10 -0.82
N VAL A 96 -6.56 -11.22 -0.12
CA VAL A 96 -5.63 -11.77 0.87
C VAL A 96 -4.38 -12.30 0.17
N THR A 97 -4.53 -12.99 -0.96
CA THR A 97 -3.41 -13.46 -1.78
C THR A 97 -2.50 -12.32 -2.20
N CYS A 98 -3.07 -11.22 -2.73
CA CYS A 98 -2.32 -10.03 -3.07
C CYS A 98 -1.54 -9.46 -1.87
N ARG A 99 -2.14 -9.42 -0.68
CA ARG A 99 -1.42 -8.95 0.53
C ARG A 99 -0.25 -9.87 0.90
N ILE A 100 -0.40 -11.18 0.75
CA ILE A 100 0.65 -12.16 1.02
C ILE A 100 1.80 -11.99 0.03
N GLU A 101 1.50 -11.80 -1.25
CA GLU A 101 2.50 -11.63 -2.32
C GLU A 101 3.48 -10.48 -2.04
N PHE A 102 2.99 -9.38 -1.48
CA PHE A 102 3.82 -8.20 -1.17
C PHE A 102 4.24 -8.10 0.30
N SER A 103 4.08 -9.16 1.10
CA SER A 103 4.32 -9.11 2.55
C SER A 103 5.77 -8.80 2.98
N ASP A 104 6.74 -9.08 2.11
CA ASP A 104 8.16 -8.81 2.33
C ASP A 104 8.64 -7.46 1.74
N GLU A 105 7.76 -6.72 1.04
CA GLU A 105 8.10 -5.42 0.47
C GLU A 105 8.18 -4.35 1.57
N ARG A 106 9.30 -3.63 1.61
CA ARG A 106 9.61 -2.63 2.64
C ARG A 106 9.46 -1.19 2.13
N ASP A 107 9.53 -1.00 0.82
CA ASP A 107 9.26 0.28 0.20
C ASP A 107 7.74 0.49 0.16
N LEU A 108 7.25 1.44 0.96
CA LEU A 108 5.82 1.73 1.06
C LEU A 108 5.19 2.06 -0.30
N CYS A 109 5.93 2.68 -1.22
CA CYS A 109 5.43 3.04 -2.54
C CYS A 109 5.28 1.80 -3.43
N GLU A 110 6.26 0.90 -3.40
CA GLU A 110 6.20 -0.38 -4.13
C GLU A 110 5.13 -1.31 -3.53
N LEU A 111 5.07 -1.39 -2.19
CA LEU A 111 4.07 -2.17 -1.46
C LEU A 111 2.65 -1.75 -1.83
N SER A 112 2.36 -0.46 -1.71
CA SER A 112 1.01 0.07 -1.94
C SER A 112 0.61 -0.07 -3.40
N TYR A 113 1.51 0.26 -4.33
CA TYR A 113 1.24 0.08 -5.75
C TYR A 113 1.03 -1.38 -6.13
N GLY A 114 1.90 -2.28 -5.64
CA GLY A 114 1.85 -3.71 -5.94
C GLY A 114 0.53 -4.34 -5.51
N ILE A 115 0.13 -4.10 -4.26
CA ILE A 115 -1.13 -4.62 -3.71
C ILE A 115 -2.32 -4.12 -4.53
N PHE A 116 -2.42 -2.83 -4.81
CA PHE A 116 -3.57 -2.27 -5.53
C PHE A 116 -3.56 -2.61 -7.03
N ASN A 117 -2.39 -2.80 -7.64
CA ASN A 117 -2.32 -3.34 -8.99
C ASN A 117 -2.78 -4.80 -9.05
N CYS A 118 -2.41 -5.62 -8.06
CA CYS A 118 -2.94 -6.98 -7.93
C CYS A 118 -4.47 -6.98 -7.74
N PHE A 119 -5.01 -6.06 -6.92
CA PHE A 119 -6.46 -5.90 -6.75
C PHE A 119 -7.18 -5.55 -8.07
N LYS A 120 -6.58 -4.66 -8.87
CA LYS A 120 -7.06 -4.33 -10.22
C LYS A 120 -7.09 -5.57 -11.10
N ASP A 121 -6.03 -6.38 -11.11
CA ASP A 121 -5.95 -7.59 -11.93
C ASP A 121 -7.00 -8.63 -11.52
N VAL A 122 -7.22 -8.81 -10.21
CA VAL A 122 -8.30 -9.66 -9.66
C VAL A 122 -9.66 -9.18 -10.12
N LYS A 123 -9.93 -7.87 -10.05
CA LYS A 123 -11.19 -7.27 -10.52
C LYS A 123 -11.42 -7.55 -12.01
N LEU A 124 -10.42 -7.27 -12.84
CA LEU A 124 -10.52 -7.48 -14.29
C LEU A 124 -10.75 -8.96 -14.64
N ALA A 125 -10.11 -9.88 -13.92
CA ALA A 125 -10.32 -11.31 -14.09
C ALA A 125 -11.76 -11.73 -13.72
N ALA A 126 -12.30 -11.19 -12.62
CA ALA A 126 -13.68 -11.46 -12.20
C ALA A 126 -14.71 -10.95 -13.22
N GLU A 127 -14.56 -9.72 -13.70
CA GLU A 127 -15.45 -9.12 -14.72
C GLU A 127 -15.44 -9.92 -16.04
N LYS A 128 -14.27 -10.39 -16.45
CA LYS A 128 -14.13 -11.28 -17.61
C LYS A 128 -14.87 -12.61 -17.41
N ASN A 129 -14.80 -13.22 -16.23
CA ASN A 129 -15.49 -14.47 -15.95
C ASN A 129 -17.02 -14.30 -15.96
N VAL A 130 -17.54 -13.17 -15.47
CA VAL A 130 -18.97 -12.84 -15.49
C VAL A 130 -19.49 -12.62 -16.92
N SER A 131 -18.74 -11.90 -17.75
CA SER A 131 -19.14 -11.71 -19.16
C SER A 131 -19.16 -13.02 -19.95
N ILE A 132 -18.26 -13.96 -19.66
CA ILE A 132 -18.27 -15.31 -20.24
C ILE A 132 -19.47 -16.12 -19.74
N SER A 133 -19.86 -16.02 -18.45
CA SER A 133 -21.01 -16.75 -17.92
C SER A 133 -22.35 -16.22 -18.40
N ASN A 134 -22.46 -14.91 -18.65
CA ASN A 134 -23.70 -14.27 -19.15
C ASN A 134 -23.85 -14.35 -20.68
N GLY A 135 -22.79 -14.69 -21.41
CA GLY A 135 -22.81 -14.88 -22.87
C GLY A 135 -23.08 -16.32 -23.32
N LYS A 136 -23.39 -17.22 -22.40
CA LYS A 136 -23.75 -18.63 -22.63
C LYS A 136 -25.21 -18.88 -22.27
#